data_AF-A0A6B1I4I1-F1
#
_entry.id   AF-A0A6B1I4I1-F1
#
_cell.length_a   1.000
_cell.length_b   1.000
_cell.length_c   1.000
_cell.angle_alpha   90.00
_cell.angle_beta   90.00
_cell.angle_gamma   90.00
#
_symmetry.space_group_name_H-M   'P 1'
#
loop_
_entity.id
_entity.type
_entity.pdbx_description
1 polymer ?
#
loop_
_entity_poly.entity_id
_entity_poly.type
_entity_poly.pdbx_seq_one_letter_code
_entity_poly.pdbx_strand_id
1 'polypeptide(L)'
;MKKQIPPAYREWVKEEEGQQDVAGIPARGILLGAVLALLLNGLDAYATTIIRGSYLTLNFSTPAALFFFFFLVPASGLVYCLRRSLALTQSELITIYIMLVVACCIPGMGFTQFIIPCLVGSTYYATPENNWDFLYNQYIPTWMIPRGENVARYFFEGLPEGAAIPWGAWVLPLTYWYGFFLALSAAMICTMVILRKQWVDREKLAYPLVQVPMEMIKREEGRAIGRAFFTNKAMWLGFAFAFVL
;
A
#
# COMPACT_ATOMS: atom_id res chain seq x y z
N MET A 1 41.04 -25.88 -15.74
CA MET A 1 39.94 -26.72 -15.21
C MET A 1 38.63 -25.95 -15.32
N LYS A 2 37.68 -26.40 -16.14
CA LYS A 2 36.34 -25.81 -16.19
C LYS A 2 35.62 -26.16 -14.88
N LYS A 3 35.36 -25.18 -14.01
CA LYS A 3 34.54 -25.38 -12.81
C LYS A 3 33.15 -25.79 -13.27
N GLN A 4 32.82 -27.07 -13.14
CA GLN A 4 31.48 -27.58 -13.41
C GLN A 4 30.68 -27.56 -12.11
N ILE A 5 29.47 -27.03 -12.19
CA ILE A 5 28.51 -27.00 -11.10
C ILE A 5 28.18 -28.45 -10.69
N PRO A 6 28.21 -28.80 -9.40
CA PRO A 6 27.85 -30.13 -8.90
C PRO A 6 26.44 -30.55 -9.35
N PRO A 7 26.20 -31.83 -9.68
CA PRO A 7 24.94 -32.30 -10.25
C PRO A 7 23.72 -32.00 -9.36
N ALA A 8 23.83 -32.12 -8.05
CA ALA A 8 22.76 -31.77 -7.10
C ALA A 8 22.33 -30.29 -7.17
N TYR A 9 23.26 -29.38 -7.47
CA TYR A 9 22.93 -27.96 -7.61
C TYR A 9 22.27 -27.66 -8.96
N ARG A 10 22.48 -28.49 -9.98
CA ARG A 10 21.81 -28.35 -11.28
C ARG A 10 20.34 -28.72 -11.21
N GLU A 11 19.98 -29.68 -10.37
CA GLU A 11 18.57 -30.05 -10.13
C GLU A 11 17.86 -28.94 -9.37
N TRP A 12 18.49 -28.38 -8.34
CA TRP A 12 17.97 -27.22 -7.60
C TRP A 12 17.77 -25.98 -8.49
N VAL A 13 18.75 -25.65 -9.36
CA VAL A 13 18.62 -24.55 -10.32
C VAL A 13 17.50 -24.80 -11.33
N LYS A 14 17.31 -26.05 -11.79
CA LYS A 14 16.21 -26.38 -12.70
C LYS A 14 14.84 -26.30 -12.03
N GLU A 15 14.73 -26.66 -10.75
CA GLU A 15 13.50 -26.48 -9.96
C GLU A 15 13.18 -24.99 -9.75
N GLU A 16 14.19 -24.15 -9.45
CA GLU A 16 14.01 -22.69 -9.35
C GLU A 16 13.67 -22.03 -10.70
N GLU A 17 14.38 -22.40 -11.78
CA GLU A 17 14.15 -21.89 -13.13
C GLU A 17 12.76 -22.30 -13.66
N GLY A 18 12.29 -23.52 -13.35
CA GLY A 18 10.94 -23.98 -13.70
C GLY A 18 9.81 -23.30 -12.92
N GLN A 19 10.12 -22.63 -11.81
CA GLN A 19 9.17 -21.80 -11.05
C GLN A 19 9.23 -20.32 -11.45
N GLN A 20 10.27 -19.88 -12.15
CA GLN A 20 10.45 -18.53 -12.66
C GLN A 20 10.03 -18.41 -14.13
N ASP A 21 8.83 -18.86 -14.48
CA ASP A 21 8.14 -18.27 -15.62
C ASP A 21 7.75 -16.85 -15.21
N VAL A 22 8.68 -15.90 -15.37
CA VAL A 22 8.43 -14.47 -15.17
C VAL A 22 7.55 -14.00 -16.33
N ALA A 23 6.28 -14.39 -16.30
CA ALA A 23 5.25 -13.77 -17.11
C ALA A 23 5.34 -12.27 -16.83
N GLY A 24 5.63 -11.48 -17.87
CA GLY A 24 5.81 -10.03 -17.75
C GLY A 24 4.66 -9.37 -16.99
N ILE A 25 4.95 -8.24 -16.34
CA ILE A 25 3.99 -7.56 -15.47
C ILE A 25 2.69 -7.30 -16.25
N PRO A 26 1.55 -7.89 -15.84
CA PRO A 26 0.35 -7.83 -16.64
C PRO A 26 -0.25 -6.43 -16.58
N ALA A 27 -0.20 -5.69 -17.69
CA ALA A 27 -0.68 -4.31 -17.78
C ALA A 27 -2.14 -4.15 -17.31
N ARG A 28 -2.99 -5.14 -17.59
CA ARG A 28 -4.37 -5.19 -17.11
C ARG A 28 -4.46 -5.26 -15.58
N GLY A 29 -3.60 -6.06 -14.94
CA GLY A 29 -3.48 -6.11 -13.48
C GLY A 29 -3.02 -4.78 -12.89
N ILE A 30 -2.06 -4.10 -13.52
CA ILE A 30 -1.61 -2.76 -13.09
C ILE A 30 -2.77 -1.75 -13.17
N LEU A 31 -3.50 -1.72 -14.30
CA LEU A 31 -4.61 -0.79 -14.49
C LEU A 31 -5.72 -1.01 -13.45
N LEU A 32 -6.13 -2.27 -13.25
CA LEU A 32 -7.13 -2.60 -12.24
C LEU A 32 -6.63 -2.30 -10.82
N GLY A 33 -5.38 -2.61 -10.53
CA GLY A 33 -4.75 -2.27 -9.25
C GLY A 33 -4.72 -0.77 -9.01
N ALA A 34 -4.41 0.04 -10.03
CA ALA A 34 -4.41 1.49 -9.94
C ALA A 34 -5.82 2.05 -9.67
N VAL A 35 -6.84 1.55 -10.38
CA VAL A 35 -8.23 1.94 -10.15
C VAL A 35 -8.67 1.58 -8.73
N LEU A 36 -8.39 0.37 -8.27
CA LEU A 36 -8.75 -0.06 -6.92
C LEU A 36 -7.97 0.72 -5.84
N ALA A 37 -6.70 1.02 -6.07
CA ALA A 37 -5.89 1.85 -5.18
C ALA A 37 -6.43 3.28 -5.08
N LEU A 38 -6.85 3.88 -6.20
CA LEU A 38 -7.49 5.20 -6.21
C LEU A 38 -8.83 5.17 -5.46
N LEU A 39 -9.66 4.14 -5.70
CA LEU A 39 -10.93 3.97 -4.99
C LEU A 39 -10.71 3.79 -3.48
N LEU A 40 -9.75 2.95 -3.08
CA LEU A 40 -9.42 2.71 -1.68
C LEU A 40 -9.01 4.00 -0.98
N ASN A 41 -8.11 4.78 -1.57
CA ASN A 41 -7.65 6.04 -0.97
C ASN A 41 -8.72 7.14 -0.98
N GLY A 42 -9.54 7.21 -2.04
CA GLY A 42 -10.67 8.13 -2.08
C GLY A 42 -11.71 7.81 -1.00
N LEU A 43 -12.03 6.52 -0.83
CA LEU A 43 -12.94 6.05 0.22
C LEU A 43 -12.37 6.28 1.62
N ASP A 44 -11.08 6.04 1.84
CA ASP A 44 -10.42 6.30 3.11
C ASP A 44 -10.40 7.79 3.45
N ALA A 45 -10.04 8.65 2.51
CA ALA A 45 -10.07 10.10 2.70
C ALA A 45 -11.49 10.60 3.02
N TYR A 46 -12.50 10.08 2.32
CA TYR A 46 -13.91 10.39 2.57
C TYR A 46 -14.37 9.89 3.94
N ALA A 47 -14.06 8.64 4.29
CA ALA A 47 -14.43 8.02 5.56
C ALA A 47 -13.81 8.74 6.76
N THR A 48 -12.52 9.07 6.67
CA THR A 48 -11.78 9.72 7.75
C THR A 48 -12.15 11.20 7.89
N THR A 49 -12.22 11.95 6.78
CA THR A 49 -12.38 13.41 6.83
C THR A 49 -13.83 13.85 6.96
N ILE A 50 -14.76 13.18 6.27
CA ILE A 50 -16.17 13.58 6.21
C ILE A 50 -17.00 12.76 7.19
N ILE A 51 -16.95 11.43 7.11
CA ILE A 51 -17.74 10.56 8.01
C ILE A 51 -17.17 10.58 9.44
N ARG A 52 -15.88 10.91 9.61
CA ARG A 52 -15.13 10.75 10.86
C ARG A 52 -15.23 9.33 11.41
N GLY A 53 -15.29 8.36 10.49
CA GLY A 53 -15.33 6.94 10.80
C GLY A 53 -13.97 6.40 11.21
N SER A 54 -13.91 5.11 11.50
CA SER A 54 -12.65 4.40 11.69
C SER A 54 -11.82 4.43 10.42
N TYR A 55 -10.52 4.71 10.54
CA TYR A 55 -9.61 4.75 9.40
C TYR A 55 -9.51 3.35 8.77
N LEU A 56 -9.74 3.27 7.46
CA LEU A 56 -9.65 2.00 6.71
C LEU A 56 -8.19 1.62 6.44
N THR A 57 -7.32 2.62 6.37
CA THR A 57 -5.87 2.49 6.17
C THR A 57 -5.07 2.62 7.48
N LEU A 58 -5.71 2.54 8.65
CA LEU A 58 -5.01 2.57 9.93
C LEU A 58 -4.09 1.35 10.05
N ASN A 59 -2.81 1.60 10.30
CA ASN A 59 -1.77 0.63 10.64
C ASN A 59 -1.23 -0.22 9.48
N PHE A 60 -0.03 -0.77 9.71
CA PHE A 60 0.72 -1.65 8.80
C PHE A 60 0.02 -3.00 8.50
N SER A 61 -1.15 -3.29 9.08
CA SER A 61 -1.86 -4.56 8.94
C SER A 61 -2.66 -4.69 7.64
N THR A 62 -2.79 -3.62 6.84
CA THR A 62 -3.45 -3.61 5.52
C THR A 62 -4.83 -4.30 5.43
N PRO A 63 -5.74 -4.12 6.41
CA PRO A 63 -7.04 -4.79 6.41
C PRO A 63 -7.92 -4.38 5.22
N ALA A 64 -7.83 -3.12 4.77
CA ALA A 64 -8.53 -2.67 3.57
C ALA A 64 -8.05 -3.41 2.31
N ALA A 65 -6.74 -3.66 2.15
CA ALA A 65 -6.25 -4.44 1.01
C ALA A 65 -6.87 -5.84 0.98
N LEU A 66 -6.93 -6.52 2.14
CA LEU A 66 -7.59 -7.83 2.27
C LEU A 66 -9.08 -7.75 1.98
N PHE A 67 -9.78 -6.72 2.47
CA PHE A 67 -11.21 -6.54 2.21
C PHE A 67 -11.50 -6.40 0.71
N PHE A 68 -10.79 -5.52 0.01
CA PHE A 68 -10.96 -5.38 -1.45
C PHE A 68 -10.60 -6.67 -2.18
N PHE A 69 -9.54 -7.34 -1.74
CA PHE A 69 -9.11 -8.62 -2.31
C PHE A 69 -10.14 -9.73 -2.11
N PHE A 70 -10.83 -9.74 -0.97
CA PHE A 70 -11.90 -10.69 -0.64
C PHE A 70 -13.08 -10.61 -1.59
N PHE A 71 -13.42 -9.42 -2.11
CA PHE A 71 -14.46 -9.29 -3.13
C PHE A 71 -13.92 -9.49 -4.55
N LEU A 72 -12.67 -9.09 -4.81
CA LEU A 72 -12.07 -9.19 -6.13
C LEU A 72 -11.90 -10.64 -6.61
N VAL A 73 -11.44 -11.54 -5.73
CA VAL A 73 -11.16 -12.93 -6.13
C VAL A 73 -12.44 -13.69 -6.52
N PRO A 74 -13.54 -13.67 -5.74
CA PRO A 74 -14.82 -14.25 -6.15
C PRO A 74 -15.39 -13.59 -7.40
N ALA A 75 -15.27 -12.26 -7.54
CA ALA A 75 -15.71 -11.56 -8.74
C ALA A 75 -14.97 -12.06 -9.99
N SER A 76 -13.65 -12.24 -9.91
CA SER A 76 -12.85 -12.86 -10.97
C SER A 76 -13.29 -14.30 -11.26
N GLY A 77 -13.59 -15.09 -10.22
CA GLY A 77 -14.12 -16.44 -10.35
C GLY A 77 -15.50 -16.49 -11.03
N LEU A 78 -16.38 -15.53 -10.76
CA LEU A 78 -17.67 -15.39 -11.42
C LEU A 78 -17.49 -15.00 -12.90
N VAL A 79 -16.57 -14.08 -13.20
CA VAL A 79 -16.19 -13.74 -14.58
C VAL A 79 -15.63 -14.96 -15.30
N TYR A 80 -14.86 -15.82 -14.65
CA TYR A 80 -14.37 -17.08 -15.24
C TYR A 80 -15.52 -18.01 -15.68
N CYS A 81 -16.60 -18.08 -14.91
CA CYS A 81 -17.79 -18.87 -15.27
C CYS A 81 -18.53 -18.30 -16.48
N LEU A 82 -18.55 -16.97 -16.64
CA LEU A 82 -19.22 -16.29 -17.76
C LEU A 82 -18.34 -16.24 -19.02
N ARG A 83 -17.08 -15.83 -18.88
CA ARG A 83 -16.09 -15.63 -19.95
C ARG A 83 -14.67 -15.89 -19.45
N ARG A 84 -14.15 -17.10 -19.71
CA ARG A 84 -12.80 -17.54 -19.29
C ARG A 84 -11.67 -16.60 -19.72
N SER A 85 -11.78 -15.95 -20.88
CA SER A 85 -10.74 -15.04 -21.40
C SER A 85 -10.61 -13.73 -20.62
N LEU A 86 -11.65 -13.32 -19.88
CA LEU A 86 -11.65 -12.10 -19.07
C LEU A 86 -11.29 -12.35 -17.61
N ALA A 87 -11.16 -13.61 -17.18
CA ALA A 87 -10.76 -13.94 -15.82
C ALA A 87 -9.36 -13.40 -15.52
N LEU A 88 -9.16 -12.94 -14.29
CA LEU A 88 -7.85 -12.51 -13.84
C LEU A 88 -6.96 -13.72 -13.60
N THR A 89 -5.71 -13.60 -14.04
CA THR A 89 -4.64 -14.56 -13.82
C THR A 89 -4.07 -14.42 -12.41
N GLN A 90 -3.34 -15.43 -11.97
CA GLN A 90 -2.70 -15.41 -10.64
C GLN A 90 -1.68 -14.27 -10.50
N SER A 91 -0.88 -14.00 -11.55
CA SER A 91 0.08 -12.89 -11.57
C SER A 91 -0.61 -11.52 -11.51
N GLU A 92 -1.76 -11.35 -12.16
CA GLU A 92 -2.57 -10.13 -12.05
C GLU A 92 -3.09 -9.92 -10.63
N LEU A 93 -3.61 -10.97 -9.99
CA LEU A 93 -4.12 -10.89 -8.63
C LEU A 93 -2.99 -10.57 -7.63
N ILE A 94 -1.81 -11.18 -7.79
CA ILE A 94 -0.63 -10.85 -6.97
C ILE A 94 -0.23 -9.37 -7.15
N THR A 95 -0.18 -8.90 -8.40
CA THR A 95 0.16 -7.51 -8.72
C THR A 95 -0.84 -6.54 -8.08
N ILE A 96 -2.15 -6.80 -8.23
CA ILE A 96 -3.21 -5.99 -7.63
C ILE A 96 -3.08 -5.97 -6.11
N TYR A 97 -2.84 -7.13 -5.48
CA TYR A 97 -2.69 -7.21 -4.03
C TYR A 97 -1.49 -6.39 -3.53
N ILE A 98 -0.33 -6.48 -4.19
CA ILE A 98 0.85 -5.66 -3.86
C ILE A 98 0.51 -4.17 -3.97
N MET A 99 -0.16 -3.75 -5.05
CA MET A 99 -0.57 -2.35 -5.23
C MET A 99 -1.51 -1.88 -4.13
N LEU A 100 -2.47 -2.72 -3.71
CA LEU A 100 -3.40 -2.41 -2.63
C LEU A 100 -2.69 -2.28 -1.27
N VAL A 101 -1.75 -3.18 -0.96
CA VAL A 101 -0.94 -3.11 0.27
C VAL A 101 -0.16 -1.80 0.32
N VAL A 102 0.51 -1.43 -0.77
CA VAL A 102 1.24 -0.15 -0.87
C VAL A 102 0.27 1.04 -0.74
N ALA A 103 -0.90 0.94 -1.37
CA ALA A 103 -1.94 1.96 -1.31
C ALA A 103 -2.59 2.12 0.08
N CYS A 104 -2.53 1.11 0.95
CA CYS A 104 -2.91 1.26 2.36
C CYS A 104 -1.81 1.96 3.17
N CYS A 105 -0.55 1.63 2.92
CA CYS A 105 0.55 2.08 3.79
C CYS A 105 0.94 3.54 3.55
N ILE A 106 1.00 4.00 2.29
CA ILE A 106 1.62 5.29 1.97
C ILE A 106 0.65 6.47 2.14
N PRO A 107 -0.50 6.53 1.44
CA PRO A 107 -1.26 7.79 1.38
C PRO A 107 -2.10 8.07 2.63
N GLY A 108 -2.44 7.03 3.40
CA GLY A 108 -3.13 7.15 4.68
C GLY A 108 -2.22 7.69 5.79
N MET A 109 -2.32 7.08 6.97
CA MET A 109 -1.55 7.47 8.17
C MET A 109 -0.03 7.34 8.03
N GLY A 110 0.48 6.57 7.06
CA GLY A 110 1.92 6.34 6.92
C GLY A 110 2.70 7.51 6.32
N PHE A 111 2.04 8.41 5.58
CA PHE A 111 2.73 9.57 5.01
C PHE A 111 1.79 10.76 4.73
N THR A 112 0.97 10.70 3.68
CA THR A 112 0.34 11.92 3.12
C THR A 112 -0.66 12.58 4.06
N GLN A 113 -1.54 11.82 4.72
CA GLN A 113 -2.50 12.40 5.67
C GLN A 113 -1.82 12.96 6.93
N PHE A 114 -0.62 12.48 7.27
CA PHE A 114 0.08 12.90 8.48
C PHE A 114 1.04 14.07 8.23
N ILE A 115 1.90 13.96 7.21
CA ILE A 115 2.96 14.94 6.98
C ILE A 115 2.36 16.30 6.60
N ILE A 116 1.35 16.34 5.74
CA ILE A 116 0.83 17.59 5.17
C ILE A 116 0.30 18.53 6.27
N PRO A 117 -0.57 18.09 7.22
CA PRO A 117 -0.96 18.91 8.36
C PRO A 117 0.22 19.25 9.29
N CYS A 118 1.14 18.31 9.53
CA CYS A 118 2.30 18.54 10.40
C CYS A 118 3.22 19.65 9.89
N LEU A 119 3.35 19.83 8.57
CA LEU A 119 4.19 20.87 7.98
C LEU A 119 3.73 22.28 8.35
N VAL A 120 2.43 22.51 8.51
CA VAL A 120 1.86 23.83 8.78
C VAL A 120 1.34 23.98 10.21
N GLY A 121 1.31 22.89 10.98
CA GLY A 121 0.79 22.89 12.35
C GLY A 121 1.51 23.89 13.27
N SER A 122 2.85 23.96 13.21
CA SER A 122 3.61 24.87 14.09
C SER A 122 3.33 26.35 13.81
N THR A 123 3.00 26.70 12.56
CA THR A 123 2.62 28.07 12.16
C THR A 123 1.13 28.35 12.36
N TYR A 124 0.27 27.33 12.23
CA TYR A 124 -1.17 27.49 12.44
C TYR A 124 -1.52 27.67 13.92
N TYR A 125 -0.88 26.90 14.80
CA TYR A 125 -1.13 26.92 16.24
C TYR A 125 -0.25 27.93 16.99
N ALA A 126 0.57 28.74 16.29
CA ALA A 126 1.35 29.79 16.92
C ALA A 126 0.42 30.91 17.42
N THR A 127 0.51 31.25 18.70
CA THR A 127 -0.24 32.36 19.31
C THR A 127 0.72 33.29 20.06
N PRO A 128 0.33 34.55 20.32
CA PRO A 128 1.15 35.45 21.13
C PRO A 128 1.47 34.89 22.53
N GLU A 129 0.57 34.09 23.10
CA GLU A 129 0.71 33.51 24.44
C GLU A 129 1.72 32.36 24.48
N ASN A 130 1.75 31.51 23.44
CA ASN A 130 2.73 30.42 23.37
C ASN A 130 4.06 30.86 22.77
N ASN A 131 4.08 31.98 22.05
CA ASN A 131 5.24 32.60 21.43
C ASN A 131 6.08 31.63 20.59
N TRP A 132 5.43 30.69 19.90
CA TRP A 132 6.12 29.66 19.11
C TRP A 132 6.92 30.24 17.94
N ASP A 133 6.54 31.41 17.42
CA ASP A 133 7.30 32.06 16.37
C ASP A 133 8.73 32.41 16.81
N PHE A 134 8.86 33.00 18.00
CA PHE A 134 10.15 33.28 18.59
C PHE A 134 10.81 32.02 19.18
N LEU A 135 10.07 31.11 19.81
CA LEU A 135 10.72 29.97 20.46
C LEU A 135 11.21 28.91 19.46
N TYR A 136 10.46 28.66 18.39
CA TYR A 136 10.68 27.54 17.49
C TYR A 136 10.70 27.93 16.01
N ASN A 137 9.65 28.60 15.51
CA ASN A 137 9.50 28.79 14.07
C ASN A 137 10.63 29.63 13.46
N GLN A 138 11.28 30.53 14.20
CA GLN A 138 12.44 31.28 13.68
C GLN A 138 13.63 30.38 13.29
N TYR A 139 13.77 29.20 13.91
CA TYR A 139 14.87 28.27 13.64
C TYR A 139 14.54 27.24 12.56
N ILE A 140 13.28 27.18 12.12
CA ILE A 140 12.83 26.24 11.09
C ILE A 140 13.22 26.78 9.71
N PRO A 141 14.07 26.08 8.94
CA PRO A 141 14.44 26.52 7.61
C PRO A 141 13.24 26.64 6.66
N THR A 142 13.30 27.59 5.73
CA THR A 142 12.21 27.87 4.78
C THR A 142 11.93 26.72 3.80
N TRP A 143 12.89 25.83 3.57
CA TRP A 143 12.70 24.64 2.75
C TRP A 143 11.97 23.51 3.48
N MET A 144 11.86 23.55 4.82
CA MET A 144 11.31 22.44 5.61
C MET A 144 9.79 22.53 5.77
N ILE A 145 9.23 23.74 5.84
CA ILE A 145 7.80 23.98 6.01
C ILE A 145 7.28 25.06 5.05
N PRO A 146 6.01 24.99 4.62
CA PRO A 146 5.37 26.09 3.90
C PRO A 146 5.33 27.37 4.75
N ARG A 147 5.63 28.51 4.14
CA ARG A 147 5.63 29.82 4.80
C ARG A 147 4.68 30.79 4.09
N GLY A 148 4.05 31.66 4.87
CA GLY A 148 3.21 32.76 4.39
C GLY A 148 2.06 33.04 5.36
N GLU A 149 1.61 34.28 5.39
CA GLU A 149 0.66 34.80 6.38
C GLU A 149 -0.63 33.96 6.48
N ASN A 150 -1.17 33.53 5.34
CA ASN A 150 -2.41 32.76 5.29
C ASN A 150 -2.25 31.31 4.81
N VAL A 151 -1.02 30.82 4.59
CA VAL A 151 -0.80 29.49 4.00
C VAL A 151 -1.33 28.39 4.92
N ALA A 152 -1.01 28.47 6.21
CA ALA A 152 -1.46 27.51 7.20
C ALA A 152 -2.98 27.62 7.44
N ARG A 153 -3.51 28.85 7.48
CA ARG A 153 -4.95 29.09 7.63
C ARG A 153 -5.77 28.56 6.45
N TYR A 154 -5.36 28.84 5.21
CA TYR A 154 -6.06 28.33 4.03
C TYR A 154 -6.08 26.80 3.95
N PHE A 155 -5.08 26.12 4.53
CA PHE A 155 -5.06 24.67 4.61
C PHE A 155 -6.13 24.13 5.59
N PHE A 156 -6.27 24.72 6.78
CA PHE A 156 -7.18 24.21 7.82
C PHE A 156 -8.59 24.81 7.76
N GLU A 157 -8.71 26.12 7.51
CA GLU A 157 -9.98 26.87 7.49
C GLU A 157 -10.63 26.86 6.10
N GLY A 158 -9.90 26.45 5.07
CA GLY A 158 -10.34 26.46 3.67
C GLY A 158 -9.87 27.69 2.90
N LEU A 159 -9.81 27.53 1.58
CA LEU A 159 -9.37 28.57 0.66
C LEU A 159 -10.54 29.54 0.38
N PRO A 160 -10.33 30.87 0.38
CA PRO A 160 -11.36 31.83 0.00
C PRO A 160 -11.89 31.59 -1.43
N GLU A 161 -13.16 31.92 -1.68
CA GLU A 161 -13.75 31.76 -3.00
C GLU A 161 -12.97 32.54 -4.08
N GLY A 162 -12.62 31.85 -5.16
CA GLY A 162 -11.86 32.43 -6.28
C GLY A 162 -10.35 32.61 -6.04
N ALA A 163 -9.84 32.33 -4.84
CA ALA A 163 -8.40 32.34 -4.60
C ALA A 163 -7.74 31.08 -5.19
N ALA A 164 -6.49 31.24 -5.67
CA ALA A 164 -5.69 30.12 -6.15
C ALA A 164 -4.93 29.46 -4.99
N ILE A 165 -4.70 28.15 -5.09
CA ILE A 165 -3.87 27.41 -4.11
C ILE A 165 -2.45 28.01 -4.13
N PRO A 166 -1.86 28.37 -2.98
CA PRO A 166 -0.54 29.01 -2.92
C PRO A 166 0.61 28.00 -3.13
N TRP A 167 0.65 27.34 -4.30
CA TRP A 167 1.62 26.28 -4.62
C TRP A 167 3.08 26.69 -4.42
N GLY A 168 3.42 27.97 -4.62
CA GLY A 168 4.77 28.48 -4.39
C GLY A 168 5.29 28.25 -2.96
N ALA A 169 4.41 28.25 -1.96
CA ALA A 169 4.78 27.96 -0.57
C ALA A 169 4.97 26.45 -0.32
N TRP A 170 4.36 25.59 -1.12
CA TRP A 170 4.30 24.15 -0.89
C TRP A 170 5.32 23.36 -1.72
N VAL A 171 5.56 23.73 -2.97
CA VAL A 171 6.37 22.94 -3.92
C VAL A 171 7.76 22.65 -3.35
N LEU A 172 8.41 23.65 -2.75
CA LEU A 172 9.76 23.48 -2.21
C LEU A 172 9.77 22.49 -1.01
N PRO A 173 9.00 22.70 0.07
CA PRO A 173 8.90 21.71 1.16
C PRO A 173 8.50 20.31 0.70
N LEU A 174 7.48 20.21 -0.15
CA LEU A 174 7.01 18.91 -0.63
C LEU A 174 8.10 18.19 -1.42
N THR A 175 8.86 18.89 -2.26
CA THR A 175 9.94 18.26 -3.04
C THR A 175 10.99 17.62 -2.13
N TYR A 176 11.42 18.31 -1.07
CA TYR A 176 12.40 17.76 -0.12
C TYR A 176 11.83 16.58 0.67
N TRP A 177 10.61 16.71 1.21
CA TRP A 177 10.00 15.64 1.99
C TRP A 177 9.70 14.41 1.13
N TYR A 178 9.03 14.56 -0.02
CA TYR A 178 8.78 13.44 -0.92
C TYR A 178 10.08 12.83 -1.45
N GLY A 179 11.10 13.64 -1.76
CA GLY A 179 12.42 13.16 -2.16
C GLY A 179 13.10 12.32 -1.07
N PHE A 180 13.09 12.81 0.16
CA PHE A 180 13.61 12.07 1.32
C PHE A 180 12.87 10.74 1.52
N PHE A 181 11.54 10.74 1.50
CA PHE A 181 10.74 9.53 1.68
C PHE A 181 10.89 8.53 0.54
N LEU A 182 11.06 9.00 -0.69
CA LEU A 182 11.37 8.15 -1.83
C LEU A 182 12.73 7.47 -1.64
N ALA A 183 13.76 8.22 -1.24
CA ALA A 183 15.09 7.68 -0.95
C ALA A 183 15.06 6.69 0.23
N LEU A 184 14.32 7.01 1.29
CA LEU A 184 14.13 6.15 2.45
C LEU A 184 13.43 4.84 2.05
N SER A 185 12.35 4.93 1.27
CA SER A 185 11.63 3.76 0.77
C SER A 185 12.53 2.88 -0.10
N ALA A 186 13.34 3.48 -0.97
CA ALA A 186 14.33 2.76 -1.77
C ALA A 186 15.37 2.06 -0.88
N ALA A 187 15.91 2.74 0.13
CA ALA A 187 16.86 2.15 1.08
C ALA A 187 16.23 0.98 1.87
N MET A 188 14.98 1.11 2.30
CA MET A 188 14.22 0.05 2.96
C MET A 188 14.01 -1.16 2.03
N ILE A 189 13.63 -0.93 0.77
CA ILE A 189 13.48 -1.99 -0.24
C ILE A 189 14.82 -2.68 -0.50
N CYS A 190 15.91 -1.92 -0.68
CA CYS A 190 17.25 -2.49 -0.85
C CYS A 190 17.65 -3.36 0.35
N THR A 191 17.40 -2.88 1.57
CA THR A 191 17.67 -3.64 2.79
C THR A 191 16.85 -4.92 2.85
N MET A 192 15.56 -4.84 2.53
CA MET A 192 14.67 -6.00 2.44
C MET A 192 15.16 -7.03 1.42
N VAL A 193 15.64 -6.59 0.24
CA VAL A 193 16.18 -7.48 -0.80
C VAL A 193 17.47 -8.18 -0.31
N ILE A 194 18.37 -7.47 0.36
CA ILE A 194 19.59 -8.04 0.92
C ILE A 194 19.27 -9.08 2.01
N LEU A 195 18.36 -8.75 2.92
CA LEU A 195 18.00 -9.61 4.06
C LEU A 195 17.03 -10.73 3.68
N ARG A 196 16.33 -10.62 2.53
CA ARG A 196 15.33 -11.60 2.06
C ARG A 196 15.86 -13.03 2.16
N LYS A 197 17.05 -13.29 1.63
CA LYS A 197 17.61 -14.65 1.59
C LYS A 197 17.89 -15.19 2.99
N GLN A 198 18.40 -14.35 3.88
CA GLN A 198 18.67 -14.71 5.27
C GLN A 198 17.36 -15.05 6.01
N TRP A 199 16.35 -14.19 5.90
CA TRP A 199 15.08 -14.37 6.60
C TRP A 199 14.26 -15.55 6.08
N VAL A 200 14.23 -15.75 4.75
CA VAL A 200 13.46 -16.83 4.13
C VAL A 200 14.16 -18.18 4.34
N ASP A 201 15.44 -18.30 4.00
CA ASP A 201 16.09 -19.61 3.90
C ASP A 201 16.65 -20.08 5.25
N ARG A 202 17.21 -19.17 6.05
CA ARG A 202 17.89 -19.53 7.31
C ARG A 202 17.00 -19.38 8.52
N GLU A 203 16.33 -18.23 8.64
CA GLU A 203 15.52 -17.92 9.82
C GLU A 203 14.07 -18.39 9.67
N LYS A 204 13.64 -18.75 8.45
CA LYS A 204 12.29 -19.23 8.12
C LYS A 204 11.22 -18.33 8.72
N LEU A 205 11.40 -17.03 8.57
CA LEU A 205 10.49 -16.03 9.09
C LEU A 205 9.09 -16.28 8.52
N ALA A 206 8.09 -16.38 9.40
CA ALA A 206 6.71 -16.50 8.95
C ALA A 206 6.25 -15.17 8.35
N TYR A 207 5.48 -15.23 7.27
CA TYR A 207 4.84 -14.07 6.65
C TYR A 207 3.30 -14.17 6.74
N PRO A 208 2.69 -13.98 7.94
CA PRO A 208 1.24 -14.16 8.12
C PRO A 208 0.38 -13.32 7.18
N LEU A 209 0.82 -12.08 6.88
CA LEU A 209 0.07 -11.13 6.07
C LEU A 209 -0.19 -11.62 4.64
N VAL A 210 0.70 -12.45 4.07
CA VAL A 210 0.52 -12.98 2.71
C VAL A 210 -0.17 -14.35 2.69
N GLN A 211 -0.35 -15.02 3.84
CA GLN A 211 -0.91 -16.37 3.88
C GLN A 211 -2.35 -16.41 3.36
N VAL A 212 -3.22 -15.53 3.87
CA VAL A 212 -4.64 -15.48 3.47
C VAL A 212 -4.79 -15.12 1.98
N PRO A 213 -4.16 -14.05 1.45
CA PRO A 213 -4.19 -13.75 0.01
C PRO A 213 -3.68 -14.90 -0.85
N MET A 214 -2.58 -15.55 -0.44
CA MET A 214 -2.01 -16.68 -1.18
C MET A 214 -2.98 -17.86 -1.22
N GLU A 215 -3.67 -18.14 -0.12
CA GLU A 215 -4.68 -19.20 -0.04
C GLU A 215 -5.89 -18.89 -0.95
N MET A 216 -6.31 -17.62 -0.99
CA MET A 216 -7.40 -17.15 -1.85
C MET A 216 -7.07 -17.24 -3.33
N ILE A 217 -5.80 -17.17 -3.73
CA ILE A 217 -5.39 -17.27 -5.15
C ILE A 217 -4.83 -18.62 -5.56
N LYS A 218 -4.90 -19.63 -4.69
CA LYS A 218 -4.50 -20.99 -5.05
C LYS A 218 -5.31 -21.45 -6.27
N ARG A 219 -4.59 -21.93 -7.28
CA ARG A 219 -5.15 -22.48 -8.50
C ARG A 219 -5.26 -23.99 -8.35
N GLU A 220 -6.47 -24.52 -8.57
CA GLU A 220 -6.70 -25.96 -8.70
C GLU A 220 -6.94 -26.29 -10.19
N GLU A 221 -6.44 -27.44 -10.62
CA GLU A 221 -6.61 -27.89 -12.00
C GLU A 221 -8.09 -27.94 -12.40
N GLY A 222 -8.41 -27.34 -13.54
CA GLY A 222 -9.78 -27.31 -14.09
C GLY A 222 -10.79 -26.41 -13.36
N ARG A 223 -10.38 -25.66 -12.32
CA ARG A 223 -11.28 -24.82 -11.51
C ARG A 223 -10.90 -23.34 -11.58
N ALA A 224 -11.87 -22.48 -11.23
CA ALA A 224 -11.63 -21.06 -11.03
C ALA A 224 -10.67 -20.84 -9.84
N ILE A 225 -9.83 -19.79 -9.94
CA ILE A 225 -8.91 -19.39 -8.88
C ILE A 225 -9.68 -19.11 -7.59
N GLY A 226 -9.20 -19.63 -6.45
CA GLY A 226 -9.78 -19.38 -5.13
C GLY A 226 -11.03 -20.17 -4.78
N ARG A 227 -11.59 -20.97 -5.70
CA ARG A 227 -12.83 -21.72 -5.46
C ARG A 227 -12.77 -22.59 -4.20
N ALA A 228 -11.66 -23.26 -3.94
CA ALA A 228 -11.50 -24.13 -2.77
C ALA A 228 -11.58 -23.35 -1.46
N PHE A 229 -10.95 -22.18 -1.40
CA PHE A 229 -11.00 -21.30 -0.24
C PHE A 229 -12.43 -20.83 0.05
N PHE A 230 -13.12 -20.26 -0.95
CA PHE A 230 -14.46 -19.71 -0.79
C PHE A 230 -15.57 -20.77 -0.67
N THR A 231 -15.29 -22.05 -0.91
CA THR A 231 -16.25 -23.16 -0.68
C THR A 231 -15.96 -23.97 0.58
N ASN A 232 -14.87 -23.65 1.30
CA ASN A 232 -14.49 -24.36 2.51
C ASN A 232 -15.42 -24.00 3.68
N LYS A 233 -16.18 -25.00 4.17
CA LYS A 233 -17.11 -24.83 5.30
C LYS A 233 -16.42 -24.41 6.59
N ALA A 234 -15.22 -24.93 6.86
CA ALA A 234 -14.48 -24.60 8.08
C ALA A 234 -14.04 -23.12 8.09
N MET A 235 -13.64 -22.59 6.93
CA MET A 235 -13.33 -21.16 6.76
C MET A 235 -14.54 -20.30 7.10
N TRP A 236 -15.72 -20.64 6.57
CA TRP A 236 -16.95 -19.88 6.83
C TRP A 236 -17.45 -20.01 8.25
N LEU A 237 -17.31 -21.19 8.89
CA LEU A 237 -17.62 -21.36 10.31
C LEU A 237 -16.70 -20.47 11.17
N GLY A 238 -15.41 -20.43 10.88
CA GLY A 238 -14.46 -19.55 11.58
C GLY A 238 -14.79 -18.06 11.35
N PHE A 239 -15.09 -17.67 10.12
CA PHE A 239 -15.50 -16.30 9.78
C PHE A 239 -16.79 -15.89 10.50
N ALA A 240 -17.81 -16.75 10.48
CA ALA A 240 -19.09 -16.50 11.15
C ALA A 240 -18.90 -16.42 12.68
N PHE A 241 -18.08 -17.30 13.25
CA PHE A 241 -17.75 -17.24 14.67
C PHE A 241 -17.06 -15.93 15.05
N ALA A 242 -16.04 -15.52 14.29
CA ALA A 242 -15.33 -14.26 14.51
C ALA A 242 -16.19 -13.01 14.28
N PHE A 243 -17.24 -13.11 13.46
CA PHE A 243 -18.18 -12.01 13.22
C PHE A 243 -19.23 -11.87 14.33
N VAL A 244 -19.59 -12.97 14.99
CA VAL A 244 -20.59 -12.98 16.07
C VAL A 244 -19.97 -12.64 17.42
N LEU A 245 -18.69 -12.97 17.63
CA LEU A 245 -17.92 -12.63 18.84
C LEU A 245 -17.52 -11.15 18.85
#